data_AF-A0A930R371-F1
#
_entry.id   AF-A0A930R371-F1
#
_cell.length_a   1.000
_cell.length_b   1.000
_cell.length_c   1.000
_cell.angle_alpha   90.00
_cell.angle_beta   90.00
_cell.angle_gamma   90.00
#
_symmetry.space_group_name_H-M   'P 1'
#
loop_
_entity.id
_entity.type
_entity.pdbx_description
1 polymer ?
#
loop_
_entity_poly.entity_id
_entity_poly.type
_entity_poly.pdbx_seq_one_letter_code
_entity_poly.pdbx_strand_id
1 'polypeptide(L)'
;LYMEFPALAEEYLAIADDGQGDLWLMHLRRGTMYFFDHGAWETPLTELAIDFWGFLQLADLMAQWEDFLDGEPSDTSQAEEHLRNAMRELAPGLPETYPFALR
;
A
#
# COMPACT_ATOMS: atom_id res chain seq x y z
N LEU A 1 15.32 5.89 5.50
CA LEU A 1 14.47 5.44 6.63
C LEU A 1 15.21 5.36 7.97
N TYR A 2 15.76 4.21 8.42
CA TYR A 2 16.13 4.06 9.84
C TYR A 2 17.30 4.92 10.34
N MET A 3 18.15 5.44 9.44
CA MET A 3 19.13 6.46 9.83
C MET A 3 18.51 7.84 10.07
N GLU A 4 17.38 8.14 9.41
CA GLU A 4 16.65 9.40 9.50
C GLU A 4 15.54 9.33 10.56
N PHE A 5 14.95 8.15 10.73
CA PHE A 5 13.86 7.85 11.64
C PHE A 5 14.18 6.60 12.49
N PRO A 6 15.16 6.68 13.39
CA PRO A 6 15.61 5.53 14.18
C PRO A 6 14.51 4.93 15.06
N ALA A 7 13.55 5.73 15.52
CA ALA A 7 12.40 5.26 16.30
C ALA A 7 11.54 4.23 15.52
N LEU A 8 11.48 4.34 14.19
CA LEU A 8 10.72 3.38 13.39
C LEU A 8 11.37 1.99 13.37
N ALA A 9 12.68 1.89 13.58
CA ALA A 9 13.40 0.62 13.57
C ALA A 9 13.03 -0.29 14.74
N GLU A 10 12.54 0.29 15.85
CA GLU A 10 12.16 -0.47 17.04
C GLU A 10 10.75 -1.07 16.93
N GLU A 11 9.90 -0.50 16.07
CA GLU A 11 8.48 -0.83 16.01
C GLU A 11 8.05 -1.42 14.66
N TYR A 12 8.82 -1.20 13.59
CA TYR A 12 8.42 -1.54 12.24
C TYR A 12 9.49 -2.30 11.47
N LEU A 13 9.05 -3.28 10.68
CA LEU A 13 9.86 -3.97 9.68
C LEU A 13 9.46 -3.49 8.28
N ALA A 14 10.42 -3.01 7.48
CA ALA A 14 10.18 -2.75 6.06
C ALA A 14 10.00 -4.06 5.29
N ILE A 15 8.89 -4.17 4.57
CA ILE A 15 8.49 -5.36 3.80
C ILE A 15 8.75 -5.15 2.31
N ALA A 16 8.49 -3.95 1.81
CA ALA A 16 8.69 -3.57 0.40
C ALA A 16 9.01 -2.08 0.29
N ASP A 17 9.57 -1.71 -0.86
CA ASP A 17 9.84 -0.33 -1.27
C ASP A 17 9.40 -0.10 -2.71
N ASP A 18 9.12 1.16 -3.04
CA ASP A 18 8.72 1.57 -4.40
C ASP A 18 9.92 2.00 -5.28
N GLY A 19 11.15 1.88 -4.76
CA GLY A 19 12.39 2.33 -5.39
C GLY A 19 12.63 3.85 -5.36
N GLN A 20 11.69 4.65 -4.84
CA GLN A 20 11.79 6.12 -4.74
C GLN A 20 11.87 6.62 -3.30
N GLY A 21 11.73 5.72 -2.33
CA GLY A 21 11.94 5.98 -0.91
C GLY A 21 10.70 5.72 -0.06
N ASP A 22 9.55 5.48 -0.68
CA ASP A 22 8.33 5.10 0.02
C ASP A 22 8.37 3.62 0.37
N LEU A 23 7.77 3.26 1.51
CA LEU A 23 7.93 1.94 2.11
C LEU A 23 6.62 1.36 2.62
N TRP A 24 6.45 0.06 2.45
CA TRP A 24 5.45 -0.71 3.19
C TRP A 24 6.08 -1.28 4.44
N LEU A 25 5.55 -0.90 5.59
CA LEU A 25 6.05 -1.25 6.90
C LEU A 25 5.06 -2.15 7.63
N MET A 26 5.54 -3.21 8.27
CA MET A 26 4.75 -4.03 9.19
C MET A 26 5.08 -3.64 10.62
N HIS A 27 4.06 -3.29 11.41
CA HIS A 27 4.23 -3.05 12.84
C HIS A 27 4.51 -4.38 13.55
N LEU A 28 5.67 -4.51 14.20
CA LEU A 28 6.20 -5.76 14.76
C LEU A 28 5.28 -6.41 15.82
N ARG A 29 4.62 -5.61 16.66
CA ARG A 29 3.69 -6.12 17.69
C ARG A 29 2.27 -6.38 17.21
N ARG A 30 1.76 -5.57 16.28
CA ARG A 30 0.35 -5.62 15.84
C ARG A 30 0.16 -6.49 14.59
N GLY A 31 1.22 -6.67 13.80
CA GLY A 31 1.15 -7.30 12.47
C GLY A 31 0.47 -6.44 11.41
N THR A 32 -0.03 -5.26 11.78
CA THR A 32 -0.71 -4.33 10.88
C THR A 32 0.29 -3.64 9.95
N MET A 33 -0.15 -3.45 8.72
CA MET A 33 0.61 -2.81 7.65
C MET A 33 0.37 -1.30 7.63
N TYR A 34 1.43 -0.58 7.35
CA TYR A 34 1.49 0.86 7.22
C TYR A 34 2.21 1.22 5.93
N PHE A 35 1.84 2.34 5.34
CA PHE A 35 2.61 2.98 4.29
C PHE A 35 3.40 4.14 4.87
N PHE A 36 4.67 4.23 4.51
CA PHE A 36 5.56 5.32 4.83
C PHE A 36 5.81 6.15 3.56
N ASP A 37 5.34 7.40 3.57
CA ASP A 37 5.57 8.39 2.52
C ASP A 37 6.82 9.23 2.89
N HIS A 38 7.88 9.08 2.10
CA HIS A 38 9.15 9.79 2.32
C HIS A 38 9.02 11.31 2.04
N GLY A 39 8.04 11.73 1.26
CA GLY A 39 7.73 13.13 0.99
C GLY A 39 6.88 13.81 2.07
N ALA A 40 6.17 13.06 2.92
CA ALA A 40 5.23 13.58 3.91
C ALA A 40 5.85 13.72 5.32
N TRP A 41 6.63 14.78 5.53
CA TRP A 41 7.41 15.01 6.77
C TRP A 41 6.58 15.12 8.07
N GLU A 42 5.35 15.63 8.01
CA GLU A 42 4.51 15.85 9.20
C GLU A 42 3.77 14.58 9.65
N THR A 43 3.27 13.80 8.69
CA THR A 43 2.50 12.57 8.92
C THR A 43 2.92 11.51 7.91
N PRO A 44 4.13 10.95 8.04
CA PRO A 44 4.67 10.05 7.02
C PRO A 44 4.01 8.67 7.05
N LEU A 45 3.30 8.30 8.12
CA LEU A 45 2.72 6.97 8.29
C LEU A 45 1.20 6.98 8.11
N THR A 46 0.73 6.10 7.23
CA THR A 46 -0.69 5.81 7.03
C THR A 46 -0.97 4.35 7.37
N GLU A 47 -1.88 4.08 8.30
CA GLU A 47 -2.33 2.72 8.62
C GLU A 47 -3.22 2.19 7.50
N LEU A 48 -2.88 1.01 6.94
CA LEU A 48 -3.64 0.40 5.84
C LEU A 48 -4.77 -0.52 6.33
N ALA A 49 -4.87 -0.74 7.65
CA ALA A 49 -5.87 -1.61 8.29
C ALA A 49 -5.89 -3.07 7.78
N ILE A 50 -4.79 -3.53 7.19
CA ILE A 50 -4.56 -4.91 6.75
C ILE A 50 -3.36 -5.51 7.49
N ASP A 51 -3.30 -6.84 7.56
CA ASP A 51 -2.12 -7.56 8.05
C ASP A 51 -1.18 -7.94 6.89
N PHE A 52 -0.12 -8.69 7.19
CA PHE A 52 0.83 -9.16 6.17
C PHE A 52 0.17 -9.97 5.04
N TRP A 53 -0.83 -10.80 5.36
CA TRP A 53 -1.53 -11.59 4.35
C TRP A 53 -2.44 -10.74 3.47
N GLY A 54 -3.10 -9.74 4.05
CA GLY A 54 -3.82 -8.72 3.31
C GLY A 54 -2.89 -7.91 2.40
N PHE A 55 -1.66 -7.62 2.85
CA PHE A 55 -0.67 -6.95 2.01
C PHE A 55 -0.22 -7.80 0.83
N LEU A 56 0.01 -9.11 1.00
CA LEU A 56 0.35 -9.98 -0.14
C LEU A 56 -0.78 -10.02 -1.18
N GLN A 57 -2.04 -10.04 -0.74
CA GLN A 57 -3.20 -9.96 -1.62
C GLN A 57 -3.28 -8.60 -2.32
N LEU A 58 -3.03 -7.50 -1.60
CA LEU A 58 -2.99 -6.17 -2.19
C LEU A 58 -1.88 -6.04 -3.24
N ALA A 59 -0.68 -6.53 -2.94
CA ALA A 59 0.45 -6.50 -3.87
C ALA A 59 0.15 -7.28 -5.16
N ASP A 60 -0.48 -8.46 -5.04
CA ASP A 60 -0.93 -9.24 -6.18
C ASP A 60 -2.04 -8.53 -6.99
N LEU A 61 -3.01 -7.91 -6.32
CA LEU A 61 -4.03 -7.09 -6.98
C LEU A 61 -3.42 -5.91 -7.76
N MET A 62 -2.39 -5.25 -7.21
CA MET A 62 -1.71 -4.14 -7.88
C MET A 62 -0.89 -4.61 -9.07
N ALA A 63 -0.18 -5.74 -8.97
CA ALA A 63 0.53 -6.33 -10.10
C ALA A 63 -0.43 -6.67 -11.25
N GLN A 64 -1.57 -7.30 -10.95
CA GLN A 64 -2.60 -7.60 -11.95
C GLN A 64 -3.20 -6.33 -12.59
N TRP A 65 -3.32 -5.26 -11.81
CA TRP A 65 -3.80 -3.97 -12.30
C TRP A 65 -2.81 -3.31 -13.27
N GLU A 66 -1.52 -3.29 -12.90
CA GLU A 66 -0.44 -2.80 -13.76
C GLU A 66 -0.37 -3.60 -15.07
N ASP A 67 -0.41 -4.93 -14.99
CA ASP A 67 -0.44 -5.80 -16.17
C ASP A 67 -1.66 -5.53 -17.08
N PHE A 68 -2.81 -5.20 -16.50
CA PHE A 68 -4.01 -4.83 -17.25
C PHE A 68 -3.83 -3.47 -17.96
N LEU A 69 -3.24 -2.48 -17.29
CA LEU A 69 -2.98 -1.15 -17.86
C LEU A 69 -1.93 -1.21 -18.99
N ASP A 70 -0.94 -2.08 -18.89
CA ASP A 70 0.05 -2.33 -19.94
C ASP A 70 -0.58 -2.85 -21.24
N GLY A 71 -1.80 -3.39 -21.17
CA GLY A 71 -2.62 -3.75 -22.32
C GLY A 71 -3.27 -2.58 -23.07
N GLU A 72 -3.02 -1.34 -22.63
CA GLU A 72 -3.62 -0.09 -23.15
C GLU A 72 -5.15 -0.17 -23.37
N PRO A 73 -5.92 -0.55 -22.33
CA PRO A 73 -7.38 -0.67 -22.45
C PRO A 73 -8.02 0.68 -22.80
N SER A 74 -9.03 0.65 -23.68
CA SER A 74 -9.74 1.86 -24.09
C SER A 74 -10.68 2.45 -23.01
N ASP A 75 -11.07 1.64 -22.03
CA ASP A 75 -11.91 2.01 -20.89
C ASP A 75 -11.54 1.15 -19.67
N THR A 76 -11.19 1.80 -18.57
CA THR A 76 -10.76 1.19 -17.32
C THR A 76 -11.83 1.21 -16.23
N SER A 77 -12.96 1.92 -16.44
CA SER A 77 -13.91 2.28 -15.38
C SER A 77 -14.46 1.05 -14.63
N GLN A 78 -14.86 0.01 -15.37
CA GLN A 78 -15.39 -1.21 -14.77
C GLN A 78 -14.31 -1.97 -13.99
N ALA A 79 -13.09 -2.05 -14.53
CA ALA A 79 -11.99 -2.75 -13.90
C ALA A 79 -11.50 -2.01 -12.63
N GLU A 80 -11.46 -0.68 -12.67
CA GLU A 80 -11.18 0.16 -11.49
C GLU A 80 -12.24 -0.07 -10.38
N GLU A 81 -13.52 -0.15 -10.73
CA GLU A 81 -14.58 -0.45 -9.75
C GLU A 81 -14.40 -1.83 -9.11
N HIS A 82 -14.06 -2.85 -9.91
CA HIS A 82 -13.78 -4.20 -9.39
C HIS A 82 -12.57 -4.20 -8.46
N LEU A 83 -11.50 -3.49 -8.83
CA LEU A 83 -10.29 -3.36 -8.03
C LEU A 83 -10.58 -2.67 -6.69
N ARG A 84 -11.31 -1.54 -6.72
CA ARG A 84 -11.76 -0.85 -5.51
C ARG A 84 -12.59 -1.76 -4.61
N ASN A 85 -13.47 -2.57 -5.18
CA ASN A 85 -14.28 -3.50 -4.39
C ASN A 85 -13.42 -4.62 -3.77
N ALA A 86 -12.46 -5.19 -4.50
CA ALA A 86 -11.52 -6.17 -3.95
C ALA A 86 -10.67 -5.57 -2.81
N MET A 87 -10.23 -4.32 -2.94
CA MET A 87 -9.54 -3.61 -1.86
C MET A 87 -10.44 -3.41 -0.63
N ARG A 88 -11.74 -3.13 -0.80
CA ARG A 88 -12.70 -3.02 0.32
C ARG A 88 -12.92 -4.34 1.05
N GLU A 89 -12.81 -5.47 0.35
CA GLU A 89 -12.86 -6.79 0.97
C GLU A 89 -11.65 -7.04 1.87
N LEU A 90 -10.48 -6.49 1.53
CA LEU A 90 -9.28 -6.54 2.39
C LEU A 90 -9.42 -5.63 3.63
N ALA A 91 -9.81 -4.36 3.42
CA ALA A 91 -10.20 -3.47 4.50
C ALA A 91 -11.16 -2.39 3.95
N PRO A 92 -12.28 -2.07 4.66
CA PRO A 92 -13.34 -1.21 4.13
C PRO A 92 -12.93 0.18 3.61
N GLY A 93 -11.86 0.77 4.15
CA GLY A 93 -11.35 2.08 3.74
C GLY A 93 -10.07 2.04 2.91
N LEU A 94 -9.60 0.83 2.54
CA LEU A 94 -8.33 0.65 1.85
C LEU A 94 -8.23 1.40 0.51
N PRO A 95 -9.26 1.44 -0.37
CA PRO A 95 -9.18 2.20 -1.62
C PRO A 95 -8.99 3.70 -1.42
N GLU A 96 -9.41 4.23 -0.27
CA GLU A 96 -9.31 5.65 0.05
C GLU A 96 -8.03 5.99 0.83
N THR A 97 -7.47 5.03 1.58
CA THR A 97 -6.22 5.20 2.34
C THR A 97 -4.98 4.79 1.56
N TYR A 98 -5.11 3.98 0.51
CA TYR A 98 -3.97 3.55 -0.29
C TYR A 98 -3.36 4.76 -1.03
N PRO A 99 -2.03 4.95 -0.93
CA PRO A 99 -1.36 6.19 -1.34
C PRO A 99 -1.32 6.42 -2.85
N PHE A 100 -1.45 5.35 -3.65
CA PHE A 100 -1.42 5.46 -5.10
C PHE A 100 -2.84 5.61 -5.65
N ALA A 101 -3.01 6.62 -6.49
CA ALA A 101 -4.27 6.83 -7.18
C ALA A 101 -4.51 5.68 -8.17
N LEU A 102 -5.62 4.98 -8.02
CA LEU A 102 -6.17 4.14 -9.08
C LEU A 102 -6.63 5.08 -10.20
N ARG A 103 -5.95 5.06 -11.34
CA ARG A 103 -6.21 5.91 -12.52
C ARG A 103 -6.42 5.04 -13.75
#